data_AF-A0A8S2EMP1-F1
#
_entry.id   AF-A0A8S2EMP1-F1
#
_cell.length_a   1.000
_cell.length_b   1.000
_cell.length_c   1.000
_cell.angle_alpha   90.00
_cell.angle_beta   90.00
_cell.angle_gamma   90.00
#
_symmetry.space_group_name_H-M   'P 1'
#
loop_
_entity.id
_entity.type
_entity.pdbx_description
1 polymer ?
#
loop_
_entity_poly.entity_id
_entity_poly.type
_entity_poly.pdbx_seq_one_letter_code
_entity_poly.pdbx_strand_id
1 'polypeptide(L)'
;MLIHVQKYLPLALSFVFFLVTLYINSLVQVIADRHSPNQLPPLPDIGHKILPYWTYFPINNYILFIIFISVIVRYIFQSNIRLIVFRRWFFIQGLMFCMRSISIYITALSIPLPGCNTTALGSPEVEAFYIMITVHSTCGDVMFSGHTVTSMSLIFSRLFET
;
A
#
# COMPACT_ATOMS: atom_id res chain seq x y z
N MET A 1 6.35 -16.64 -32.15
CA MET A 1 5.83 -15.35 -31.63
C MET A 1 4.72 -15.55 -30.60
N LEU A 2 3.67 -16.32 -30.90
CA LEU A 2 2.53 -16.57 -29.98
C LEU A 2 2.91 -17.16 -28.60
N ILE A 3 3.87 -18.09 -28.56
CA ILE A 3 4.33 -18.73 -27.31
C ILE A 3 5.03 -17.73 -26.37
N HIS A 4 5.74 -16.73 -26.92
CA HIS A 4 6.34 -15.66 -26.12
C HIS A 4 5.27 -14.72 -25.56
N VAL A 5 4.28 -14.34 -26.38
CA VAL A 5 3.17 -13.48 -25.94
C VAL A 5 2.38 -14.14 -24.80
N GLN A 6 2.05 -15.43 -24.90
CA GLN A 6 1.37 -16.17 -23.82
C GLN A 6 2.16 -16.21 -22.50
N LYS A 7 3.50 -16.17 -22.55
CA LYS A 7 4.35 -16.19 -21.36
C LYS A 7 4.31 -14.86 -20.59
N TYR A 8 4.25 -13.73 -21.30
CA TYR A 8 4.28 -12.38 -20.70
C TYR A 8 2.90 -11.79 -20.45
N LEU A 9 1.87 -12.24 -21.18
CA LEU A 9 0.49 -11.77 -21.01
C LEU A 9 -0.02 -11.80 -19.56
N PRO A 10 0.12 -12.90 -18.79
CA PRO A 10 -0.39 -12.93 -17.42
C PRO A 10 0.39 -12.00 -16.49
N LEU A 11 1.67 -11.72 -16.76
CA LEU A 11 2.44 -10.72 -16.03
C LEU A 11 1.92 -9.31 -16.31
N ALA A 12 1.68 -8.98 -17.58
CA ALA A 12 1.13 -7.69 -17.97
C ALA A 12 -0.25 -7.46 -17.35
N LEU A 13 -1.13 -8.47 -17.34
CA LEU A 13 -2.44 -8.39 -16.70
C LEU A 13 -2.33 -8.16 -15.18
N SER A 14 -1.46 -8.90 -14.48
CA SER A 14 -1.25 -8.68 -13.05
C SER A 14 -0.67 -7.30 -12.75
N PHE A 15 0.21 -6.78 -13.60
CA PHE A 15 0.77 -5.45 -13.47
C PHE A 15 -0.28 -4.34 -13.68
N VAL A 16 -1.11 -4.46 -14.71
CA VAL A 16 -2.23 -3.53 -14.95
C VAL A 16 -3.22 -3.57 -13.79
N PHE A 17 -3.57 -4.76 -13.30
CA PHE A 17 -4.43 -4.92 -12.12
C PHE A 17 -3.84 -4.21 -10.89
N PHE A 18 -2.55 -4.41 -10.64
CA PHE A 18 -1.84 -3.69 -9.58
C PHE A 18 -1.93 -2.16 -9.74
N LEU A 19 -1.63 -1.61 -10.92
CA LEU A 19 -1.70 -0.16 -11.15
C LEU A 19 -3.12 0.40 -10.96
N VAL A 20 -4.13 -0.29 -11.46
CA VAL A 20 -5.53 0.12 -11.31
C VAL A 20 -5.95 0.13 -9.84
N THR A 21 -5.67 -0.96 -9.11
CA THR A 21 -5.99 -1.04 -7.68
C THR A 21 -5.20 -0.05 -6.84
N LEU A 22 -3.95 0.24 -7.20
CA LEU A 22 -3.14 1.26 -6.56
C LEU A 22 -3.73 2.67 -6.74
N TYR A 23 -4.17 3.00 -7.95
CA TYR A 23 -4.83 4.28 -8.23
C TYR A 23 -6.17 4.40 -7.49
N ILE A 24 -7.01 3.36 -7.52
CA ILE A 24 -8.27 3.32 -6.74
C ILE A 24 -7.97 3.52 -5.26
N ASN A 25 -6.94 2.86 -4.73
CA ASN A 25 -6.54 3.01 -3.35
C ASN A 25 -6.13 4.46 -3.02
N SER A 26 -5.38 5.13 -3.90
CA SER A 26 -5.04 6.55 -3.72
C SER A 26 -6.27 7.47 -3.78
N LEU A 27 -7.21 7.20 -4.69
CA LEU A 27 -8.48 7.93 -4.76
C LEU A 27 -9.28 7.83 -3.46
N VAL A 28 -9.44 6.59 -2.95
CA VAL A 28 -10.20 6.35 -1.73
C VAL A 28 -9.53 7.03 -0.53
N GLN A 29 -8.20 7.08 -0.47
CA GLN A 29 -7.48 7.84 0.56
C GLN A 29 -7.81 9.34 0.53
N VAL A 30 -7.83 9.96 -0.65
CA VAL A 30 -8.21 11.39 -0.80
C VAL A 30 -9.66 11.61 -0.38
N ILE A 31 -10.56 10.70 -0.78
CA ILE A 31 -11.98 10.79 -0.43
C ILE A 31 -12.16 10.68 1.09
N ALA A 32 -11.48 9.72 1.72
CA ALA A 32 -11.53 9.51 3.16
C ALA A 32 -10.94 10.68 3.96
N ASP A 33 -9.84 11.27 3.48
CA ASP A 33 -9.24 12.47 4.06
C ASP A 33 -10.21 13.66 4.09
N ARG A 34 -11.01 13.84 3.03
CA ARG A 34 -12.03 14.90 2.95
C ARG A 34 -13.27 14.64 3.78
N HIS A 35 -13.66 13.37 3.91
CA HIS A 35 -14.83 12.99 4.71
C HIS A 35 -14.47 12.79 6.19
N SER A 36 -13.18 12.81 6.55
CA SER A 36 -12.75 12.60 7.92
C SER A 36 -13.27 13.76 8.80
N PRO A 37 -13.91 13.45 9.93
CA PRO A 37 -14.37 14.46 10.88
C PRO A 37 -13.15 15.03 11.64
N ASN A 38 -12.55 16.07 11.08
CA ASN A 38 -11.33 16.74 11.57
C ASN A 38 -11.43 17.33 13.00
N GLN A 39 -12.61 17.28 13.62
CA GLN A 39 -12.91 17.93 14.91
C GLN A 39 -13.29 16.94 16.02
N LEU A 40 -13.28 15.64 15.74
CA LEU A 40 -13.56 14.63 16.76
C LEU A 40 -12.29 14.26 17.53
N PRO A 41 -12.40 14.00 18.85
CA PRO A 41 -11.28 13.45 19.61
C PRO A 41 -10.81 12.12 18.99
N PRO A 42 -9.53 11.75 19.16
CA PRO A 42 -9.02 10.47 18.71
C PRO A 42 -9.83 9.33 19.35
N LEU A 43 -10.00 8.25 18.60
CA LEU A 43 -10.76 7.10 19.06
C LEU A 43 -10.15 6.58 20.37
N PRO A 44 -10.97 6.24 21.40
CA PRO A 44 -10.48 5.79 22.69
C PRO A 44 -9.95 4.36 22.62
N ASP A 45 -8.85 4.17 21.88
CA ASP A 45 -8.23 2.89 21.64
C ASP A 45 -7.42 2.45 22.85
N ILE A 46 -7.58 1.18 23.25
CA ILE A 46 -6.79 0.57 24.33
C ILE A 46 -5.30 0.65 24.01
N GLY A 47 -4.93 0.49 22.74
CA GLY A 47 -3.55 0.64 22.28
C GLY A 47 -2.98 2.03 22.58
N HIS A 48 -3.75 3.09 22.36
CA HIS A 48 -3.32 4.46 22.64
C HIS A 48 -3.21 4.75 24.14
N LYS A 49 -3.95 4.02 24.99
CA LYS A 49 -3.78 4.09 26.45
C LYS A 49 -2.49 3.41 26.93
N ILE A 50 -2.11 2.30 26.29
CA ILE A 50 -0.90 1.53 26.65
C ILE A 50 0.36 2.21 26.09
N LEU A 51 0.30 2.75 24.87
CA LEU A 51 1.40 3.38 24.15
C LEU A 51 0.97 4.77 23.63
N PRO A 52 1.02 5.81 24.47
CA PRO A 52 0.43 7.11 24.13
C PRO A 52 1.14 7.83 22.97
N TYR A 53 2.44 7.60 22.76
CA TYR A 53 3.20 8.29 21.71
C TYR A 53 4.30 7.40 21.13
N TRP A 54 3.94 6.32 20.43
CA TRP A 54 4.92 5.54 19.66
C TRP A 54 5.19 6.21 18.31
N THR A 55 6.05 7.23 18.29
CA THR A 55 6.35 8.06 17.11
C THR A 55 7.59 7.60 16.33
N TYR A 56 8.12 6.40 16.58
CA TYR A 56 9.26 5.84 15.86
C TYR A 56 8.90 5.42 14.42
N PHE A 57 8.67 6.41 13.57
CA PHE A 57 8.49 6.32 12.13
C PHE A 57 9.63 5.60 11.36
N PRO A 58 10.93 5.74 11.71
CA PRO A 58 11.99 5.22 10.84
C PRO A 58 12.07 3.69 10.82
N ILE A 59 11.49 2.99 11.80
CA ILE A 59 11.57 1.53 11.86
C ILE A 59 10.91 0.85 10.66
N ASN A 60 9.80 1.42 10.17
CA ASN A 60 9.09 0.93 8.98
C ASN A 60 9.97 1.07 7.73
N ASN A 61 10.76 2.14 7.63
CA ASN A 61 11.65 2.36 6.51
C ASN A 61 12.80 1.34 6.51
N TYR A 62 13.36 1.03 7.69
CA TYR A 62 14.39 -0.01 7.80
C TYR A 62 13.85 -1.41 7.47
N ILE A 63 12.64 -1.74 7.94
CA ILE A 63 11.99 -3.01 7.61
C ILE A 63 11.75 -3.11 6.10
N LEU A 64 11.22 -2.05 5.48
CA LEU A 64 11.03 -2.00 4.02
C LEU A 64 12.37 -2.19 3.29
N PHE A 65 13.43 -1.51 3.75
CA PHE A 65 14.76 -1.62 3.15
C PHE A 65 15.31 -3.05 3.23
N ILE A 66 15.23 -3.70 4.39
CA ILE A 66 15.65 -5.10 4.57
C ILE A 66 14.88 -6.02 3.64
N ILE A 67 13.56 -5.83 3.56
CA ILE A 67 12.70 -6.62 2.68
C ILE A 67 13.07 -6.37 1.21
N PHE A 68 13.33 -5.13 0.81
CA PHE A 68 13.75 -4.79 -0.55
C PHE A 68 15.09 -5.46 -0.94
N ILE A 69 16.10 -5.40 -0.07
CA ILE A 69 17.38 -6.10 -0.26
C ILE A 69 17.14 -7.61 -0.43
N SER A 70 16.24 -8.18 0.37
CA SER A 70 15.92 -9.60 0.30
C SER A 70 15.29 -10.01 -1.04
N VAL A 71 14.55 -9.11 -1.70
CA VAL A 71 14.01 -9.33 -3.06
C VAL A 71 15.11 -9.30 -4.11
N ILE A 72 16.04 -8.33 -4.03
CA ILE A 72 17.19 -8.24 -4.94
C ILE A 72 18.04 -9.50 -4.87
N VAL A 73 18.34 -9.95 -3.66
CA VAL A 73 19.10 -11.18 -3.42
C VAL A 73 18.40 -12.36 -4.10
N ARG A 74 17.08 -12.54 -3.91
CA ARG A 74 16.32 -13.62 -4.55
C ARG A 74 16.30 -13.52 -6.07
N TYR A 75 16.17 -12.31 -6.61
CA TYR A 75 16.21 -12.08 -8.06
C TYR A 75 17.52 -12.56 -8.69
N ILE A 76 18.64 -12.36 -8.00
CA ILE A 76 19.96 -12.84 -8.41
C ILE A 76 20.00 -14.38 -8.40
N PHE A 77 19.52 -15.02 -7.33
CA PHE A 77 19.61 -16.48 -7.15
C PHE A 77 18.60 -17.31 -7.98
N GLN A 78 17.40 -16.81 -8.29
CA GLN A 78 16.34 -17.58 -8.97
C GLN A 78 16.14 -17.17 -10.43
N SER A 79 17.14 -17.41 -11.30
CA SER A 79 17.11 -16.99 -12.72
C SER A 79 15.95 -17.57 -13.56
N ASN A 80 15.53 -18.80 -13.25
CA ASN A 80 14.58 -19.55 -14.07
C ASN A 80 13.10 -19.20 -13.81
N ILE A 81 12.77 -18.68 -12.62
CA ILE A 81 11.38 -18.50 -12.14
C ILE A 81 11.00 -17.00 -12.01
N ARG A 82 11.91 -16.08 -12.36
CA ARG A 82 11.76 -14.61 -12.19
C ARG A 82 10.38 -14.06 -12.58
N LEU A 83 9.89 -14.42 -13.76
CA LEU A 83 8.61 -13.92 -14.28
C LEU A 83 7.40 -14.40 -13.48
N ILE A 84 7.45 -15.61 -12.93
CA ILE A 84 6.37 -16.19 -12.14
C ILE A 84 6.30 -15.49 -10.77
N VAL A 85 7.45 -15.20 -10.16
CA VAL A 85 7.55 -14.47 -8.90
C VAL A 85 6.97 -13.06 -9.05
N PHE A 86 7.38 -12.31 -10.07
CA PHE A 86 6.85 -10.96 -10.32
C PHE A 86 5.35 -10.95 -10.55
N ARG A 87 4.83 -11.88 -11.36
CA ARG A 87 3.39 -11.98 -11.59
C ARG A 87 2.62 -12.19 -10.28
N ARG A 88 3.08 -13.14 -9.45
CA ARG A 88 2.45 -13.43 -8.14
C ARG A 88 2.51 -12.21 -7.23
N TRP A 89 3.65 -11.55 -7.18
CA TRP A 89 3.82 -10.37 -6.35
C TRP A 89 2.87 -9.23 -6.76
N PHE A 90 2.79 -8.89 -8.05
CA PHE A 90 1.86 -7.87 -8.53
C PHE A 90 0.39 -8.23 -8.24
N PHE A 91 0.01 -9.49 -8.41
CA PHE A 91 -1.35 -9.93 -8.11
C PHE A 91 -1.69 -9.81 -6.62
N ILE A 92 -0.79 -10.28 -5.73
CA ILE A 92 -0.99 -10.19 -4.28
C ILE A 92 -1.02 -8.73 -3.83
N GLN A 93 -0.13 -7.89 -4.36
CA GLN A 93 -0.13 -6.45 -4.08
C GLN A 93 -1.46 -5.80 -4.48
N GLY A 94 -1.94 -6.06 -5.70
CA GLY A 94 -3.22 -5.51 -6.15
C GLY A 94 -4.40 -5.99 -5.30
N LEU A 95 -4.39 -7.25 -4.87
CA LEU A 95 -5.42 -7.78 -3.96
C LEU A 95 -5.41 -7.06 -2.61
N MET A 96 -4.23 -6.85 -2.02
CA MET A 96 -4.09 -6.13 -0.75
C MET A 96 -4.52 -4.67 -0.87
N PHE A 97 -4.20 -3.98 -1.97
CA PHE A 97 -4.67 -2.61 -2.22
C PHE A 97 -6.19 -2.54 -2.46
N CYS A 98 -6.77 -3.57 -3.08
CA CYS A 98 -8.22 -3.68 -3.21
C CYS A 98 -8.90 -3.83 -1.84
N MET A 99 -8.42 -4.76 -1.00
CA MET A 99 -8.91 -4.93 0.37
C MET A 99 -8.76 -3.65 1.19
N ARG A 100 -7.63 -2.94 1.05
CA ARG A 100 -7.38 -1.63 1.66
C ARG A 100 -8.40 -0.58 1.25
N SER A 101 -8.65 -0.47 -0.05
CA SER A 101 -9.63 0.47 -0.60
C SER A 101 -11.01 0.22 0.01
N ILE A 102 -11.43 -1.04 0.10
CA ILE A 102 -12.70 -1.43 0.71
C ILE A 102 -12.72 -1.04 2.21
N SER A 103 -11.66 -1.32 2.96
CA SER A 103 -11.57 -0.97 4.39
C SER A 103 -11.63 0.54 4.63
N ILE A 104 -10.86 1.33 3.87
CA ILE A 104 -10.85 2.80 4.00
C ILE A 104 -12.20 3.39 3.59
N TYR A 105 -12.83 2.86 2.54
CA TYR A 105 -14.13 3.36 2.09
C TYR A 105 -15.24 3.10 3.12
N ILE A 106 -15.24 1.93 3.75
CA ILE A 106 -16.27 1.55 4.73
C ILE A 106 -16.00 2.21 6.10
N THR A 107 -14.73 2.50 6.42
CA THR A 107 -14.34 2.97 7.75
C THR A 107 -14.03 4.46 7.74
N ALA A 108 -14.88 5.26 8.39
CA ALA A 108 -14.56 6.65 8.71
C ALA A 108 -13.91 6.72 10.10
N LEU A 109 -12.62 7.08 10.18
CA LEU A 109 -11.92 7.32 11.44
C LEU A 109 -11.54 8.81 11.57
N SER A 110 -11.48 9.28 12.81
CA SER A 110 -10.89 10.58 13.15
C SER A 110 -9.37 10.52 13.07
N ILE A 111 -8.74 11.64 12.72
CA ILE A 111 -7.29 11.75 12.60
C ILE A 111 -6.68 11.65 14.01
N PRO A 112 -5.84 10.64 14.29
CA PRO A 112 -5.30 10.41 15.63
C PRO A 112 -4.14 11.35 15.96
N LEU A 113 -3.47 11.92 14.95
CA LEU A 113 -2.31 12.79 15.12
C LEU A 113 -2.72 14.27 15.06
N PRO A 114 -2.65 15.02 16.18
CA PRO A 114 -2.90 16.45 16.16
C PRO A 114 -1.82 17.16 15.33
N GLY A 115 -2.24 17.91 14.29
CA GLY A 115 -1.34 18.67 13.41
C GLY A 115 -0.92 17.97 12.11
N CYS A 116 -1.51 16.81 11.77
CA CYS A 116 -1.35 16.26 10.42
C CYS A 116 -2.06 17.17 9.40
N ASN A 117 -1.29 17.78 8.50
CA ASN A 117 -1.83 18.64 7.46
C ASN A 117 -1.76 17.92 6.10
N THR A 118 -2.92 17.75 5.48
CA THR A 118 -3.01 17.14 4.14
C THR A 118 -2.39 18.06 3.10
N THR A 119 -1.62 17.50 2.19
CA THR A 119 -1.04 18.23 1.05
C THR A 119 -1.92 18.14 -0.19
N ALA A 120 -2.97 17.31 -0.14
CA ALA A 120 -3.86 17.00 -1.25
C ALA A 120 -5.07 17.96 -1.33
N LEU A 121 -4.81 19.21 -1.74
CA LEU A 121 -5.82 20.29 -1.79
C LEU A 121 -6.52 20.45 -3.15
N GLY A 122 -6.00 19.83 -4.23
CA GLY A 122 -6.50 19.97 -5.60
C GLY A 122 -7.72 19.09 -5.94
N SER A 123 -7.93 18.81 -7.23
CA SER A 123 -8.97 17.87 -7.69
C SER A 123 -8.61 16.43 -7.30
N PRO A 124 -9.56 15.61 -6.80
CA PRO A 124 -9.27 14.33 -6.20
C PRO A 124 -8.59 13.32 -7.15
N GLU A 125 -8.88 13.40 -8.45
CA GLU A 125 -8.30 12.54 -9.49
C GLU A 125 -6.81 12.78 -9.65
N VAL A 126 -6.41 14.06 -9.67
CA VAL A 126 -5.02 14.48 -9.84
C VAL A 126 -4.24 14.23 -8.55
N GLU A 127 -4.85 14.51 -7.40
CA GLU A 127 -4.25 14.23 -6.10
C GLU A 127 -4.00 12.74 -5.87
N ALA A 128 -4.92 11.89 -6.30
CA ALA A 128 -4.72 10.43 -6.24
C ALA A 128 -3.52 9.98 -7.07
N PHE A 129 -3.29 10.60 -8.23
CA PHE A 129 -2.09 10.35 -9.02
C PHE A 129 -0.83 10.81 -8.28
N TYR A 130 -0.83 12.01 -7.68
CA TYR A 130 0.30 12.52 -6.90
C TYR A 130 0.62 11.65 -5.66
N ILE A 131 -0.40 11.11 -5.00
CA ILE A 131 -0.23 10.18 -3.87
C ILE A 131 0.30 8.83 -4.35
N MET A 132 -0.19 8.33 -5.49
CA MET A 132 0.32 7.10 -6.09
C MET A 132 1.82 7.16 -6.36
N ILE A 133 2.33 8.32 -6.82
CA ILE A 133 3.76 8.56 -7.04
C ILE A 133 4.50 9.06 -5.80
N THR A 134 3.87 9.04 -4.62
CA THR A 134 4.44 9.43 -3.32
C THR A 134 4.90 10.89 -3.21
N VAL A 135 4.34 11.79 -4.02
CA VAL A 135 4.63 13.24 -3.98
C VAL A 135 3.81 13.95 -2.91
N HIS A 136 2.53 13.60 -2.80
CA HIS A 136 1.62 14.13 -1.78
C HIS A 136 1.24 13.05 -0.77
N SER A 137 0.89 13.50 0.44
CA SER A 137 0.45 12.66 1.55
C SER A 137 -0.90 13.13 2.09
N THR A 138 -1.74 12.17 2.46
CA THR A 138 -3.04 12.35 3.12
C THR A 138 -2.99 11.88 4.57
N CYS A 139 -3.85 12.45 5.41
CA CYS A 139 -3.95 12.13 6.83
C CYS A 139 -5.13 11.20 7.16
N GLY A 140 -6.09 11.05 6.24
CA GLY A 140 -7.30 10.25 6.42
C GLY A 140 -7.11 8.73 6.40
N ASP A 141 -5.94 8.22 6.01
CA ASP A 141 -5.65 6.78 6.00
C ASP A 141 -4.90 6.36 7.26
N VAL A 142 -5.65 5.77 8.19
CA VAL A 142 -5.17 5.50 9.56
C VAL A 142 -5.19 4.02 9.95
N MET A 143 -5.71 3.13 9.08
CA MET A 143 -5.86 1.70 9.42
C MET A 143 -4.56 0.91 9.21
N PHE A 144 -3.93 1.01 8.05
CA PHE A 144 -2.64 0.37 7.78
C PHE A 144 -1.91 1.13 6.68
N SER A 145 -0.57 1.11 6.62
CA SER A 145 0.23 1.93 5.69
C SER A 145 0.66 1.17 4.43
N GLY A 146 1.05 1.88 3.36
CA GLY A 146 1.53 1.21 2.12
C GLY A 146 2.78 0.36 2.34
N HIS A 147 3.58 0.71 3.35
CA HIS A 147 4.78 -0.03 3.77
C HIS A 147 4.42 -1.43 4.30
N THR A 148 3.33 -1.56 5.06
CA THR A 148 2.90 -2.87 5.60
C THR A 148 2.32 -3.76 4.50
N VAL A 149 1.55 -3.18 3.57
CA VAL A 149 1.03 -3.88 2.38
C VAL A 149 2.18 -4.46 1.55
N THR A 150 3.20 -3.65 1.31
CA THR A 150 4.37 -4.06 0.54
C THR A 150 5.18 -5.13 1.25
N SER A 151 5.33 -5.01 2.57
CA SER A 151 6.03 -6.01 3.38
C SER A 151 5.28 -7.35 3.38
N MET A 152 3.96 -7.31 3.55
CA MET A 152 3.11 -8.51 3.65
C MET A 152 3.03 -9.26 2.33
N SER A 153 2.85 -8.57 1.20
CA SER A 153 2.80 -9.20 -0.13
C SER A 153 4.11 -9.94 -0.46
N LEU A 154 5.25 -9.39 -0.02
CA LEU A 154 6.56 -9.99 -0.20
C LEU A 154 6.76 -11.23 0.66
N ILE A 155 6.29 -11.22 1.92
CA ILE A 155 6.32 -12.40 2.79
C ILE A 155 5.40 -13.50 2.25
N PHE A 156 4.16 -13.17 1.88
CA PHE A 156 3.21 -14.14 1.34
C PHE A 156 3.69 -14.76 0.02
N SER A 157 4.36 -13.99 -0.83
CA SER A 157 4.98 -14.54 -2.05
C SER A 157 6.02 -15.63 -1.77
N ARG A 158 6.60 -15.69 -0.56
CA ARG A 158 7.55 -16.74 -0.14
C ARG A 158 6.88 -18.01 0.40
N LEU A 159 5.73 -17.89 1.07
CA LEU A 159 5.05 -19.04 1.70
C LEU A 159 4.46 -20.01 0.66
N PHE A 160 4.13 -19.54 -0.54
CA PHE A 160 3.60 -20.36 -1.63
C PHE A 160 4.69 -20.96 -2.55
N GLU A 161 5.94 -21.05 -2.07
CA GLU A 161 7.05 -21.74 -2.73
C GLU A 161 7.42 -23.09 -2.09
N THR A 162 6.74 -23.51 -1.03
CA THR A 162 6.79 -24.89 -0.48
C THR A 162 5.65 -25.72 -1.02
#